data_AF-A0AAD7DV93-F1
#
_entry.id   AF-A0AAD7DV93-F1
#
_cell.length_a   1.000
_cell.length_b   1.000
_cell.length_c   1.000
_cell.angle_alpha   90.00
_cell.angle_beta   90.00
_cell.angle_gamma   90.00
#
_symmetry.space_group_name_H-M   'P 1'
#
loop_
_entity.id
_entity.type
_entity.pdbx_description
1 polymer ?
#
loop_
_entity_poly.entity_id
_entity_poly.type
_entity_poly.pdbx_seq_one_letter_code
_entity_poly.pdbx_strand_id
1 'polypeptide(L)'
;MLEHFPFGFDNHFPGKKKSVTPRTPLNSNGEFHEVSSDGHEKLGKQALDMGDIGLPIYGYKDKWSDTIPFIQFVPDSRTAAAIGHLYLDFIETTGGIPIQMKMDKGSEIGWQYAIQDALRHTFAPDINPEVYPVCRLIKSVHNTIIEAFWRWFKEKMGLNLKAVILVGKDQRIFSTNVEFHLPLFYWVFVPLLQGKLEEFRMWWNHHRVRPQPDKNMPSGHIPADAFDHPQNFGGLDCLIEAPQSAVND
;
A
#
# COMPACT_ATOMS: atom_id res chain seq x y z
N MET A 1 32.27 -14.44 -2.42
CA MET A 1 30.97 -14.60 -1.69
C MET A 1 31.19 -14.74 -0.19
N LEU A 2 32.09 -15.63 0.27
CA LEU A 2 32.47 -15.77 1.68
C LEU A 2 33.19 -14.54 2.27
N GLU A 3 33.96 -13.79 1.47
CA GLU A 3 34.65 -12.57 1.94
C GLU A 3 33.70 -11.40 2.27
N HIS A 4 32.51 -11.35 1.64
CA HIS A 4 31.55 -10.26 1.85
C HIS A 4 30.35 -10.67 2.73
N PHE A 5 30.07 -11.96 2.83
CA PHE A 5 28.99 -12.52 3.65
C PHE A 5 29.46 -13.78 4.39
N PRO A 6 30.41 -13.63 5.35
CA PRO A 6 31.04 -14.77 6.02
C PRO A 6 30.04 -15.67 6.77
N PHE A 7 28.90 -15.10 7.19
CA PHE A 7 27.82 -15.82 7.87
C PHE A 7 26.60 -16.08 6.97
N GLY A 8 26.70 -15.85 5.65
CA GLY A 8 25.57 -16.00 4.74
C GLY A 8 25.02 -17.43 4.76
N PHE A 9 25.90 -18.42 4.67
CA PHE A 9 25.53 -19.84 4.74
C PHE A 9 24.86 -20.17 6.08
N ASP A 10 25.46 -19.75 7.18
CA ASP A 10 24.93 -19.99 8.52
C ASP A 10 23.58 -19.30 8.73
N ASN A 11 23.35 -18.12 8.15
CA ASN A 11 22.10 -17.36 8.29
C ASN A 11 20.94 -17.94 7.47
N HIS A 12 21.25 -18.73 6.45
CA HIS A 12 20.26 -19.41 5.60
C HIS A 12 20.13 -20.91 5.88
N PHE A 13 20.80 -21.42 6.93
CA PHE A 13 20.73 -22.84 7.29
C PHE A 13 19.29 -23.28 7.62
N PRO A 14 18.77 -24.35 7.00
CA PRO A 14 17.45 -24.89 7.31
C PRO A 14 17.32 -25.23 8.79
N GLY A 15 16.39 -24.59 9.50
CA GLY A 15 16.18 -24.79 10.95
C GLY A 15 16.76 -23.69 11.83
N LYS A 16 17.53 -22.72 11.29
CA LYS A 16 17.95 -21.56 12.08
C LYS A 16 16.74 -20.66 12.35
N LYS A 17 16.51 -20.36 13.63
CA LYS A 17 15.49 -19.37 14.03
C LYS A 17 15.92 -18.01 13.48
N LYS A 18 15.05 -17.38 12.70
CA LYS A 18 15.25 -15.99 12.24
C LYS A 18 15.50 -15.12 13.48
N SER A 19 16.51 -14.25 13.40
CA SER A 19 16.76 -13.28 14.45
C SER A 19 15.48 -12.47 14.70
N VAL A 20 15.12 -12.29 15.96
CA VAL A 20 13.96 -11.48 16.33
C VAL A 20 14.29 -10.04 15.94
N THR A 21 13.55 -9.50 14.99
CA THR A 21 13.68 -8.08 14.63
C THR A 21 13.21 -7.23 15.82
N PRO A 22 14.07 -6.36 16.39
CA PRO A 22 13.66 -5.48 17.47
C PRO A 22 12.52 -4.58 16.97
N ARG A 23 11.40 -4.58 17.69
CA ARG A 23 10.22 -3.77 17.36
C ARG A 23 10.27 -2.47 18.15
N THR A 24 10.43 -1.36 17.45
CA THR A 24 10.33 -0.03 18.03
C THR A 24 8.86 0.43 17.99
N PRO A 25 8.37 1.11 19.04
CA PRO A 25 7.07 1.77 19.00
C PRO A 25 6.97 2.71 17.79
N LEU A 26 5.85 2.64 17.07
CA LEU A 26 5.59 3.52 15.94
C LEU A 26 5.17 4.90 16.46
N ASN A 27 5.62 5.96 15.79
CA ASN A 27 5.25 7.34 16.09
C ASN A 27 4.93 8.13 14.81
N SER A 28 3.95 9.02 14.89
CA SER A 28 3.54 9.96 13.85
C SER A 28 2.78 11.12 14.49
N ASN A 29 2.85 12.31 13.90
CA ASN A 29 2.28 13.53 14.49
C ASN A 29 0.82 13.79 14.06
N GLY A 30 0.36 13.13 13.01
CA GLY A 30 -0.96 13.32 12.40
C GLY A 30 -1.13 12.42 11.19
N GLU A 31 -2.30 12.50 10.58
CA GLU A 31 -2.61 11.96 9.25
C GLU A 31 -1.71 12.61 8.20
N PHE A 32 -1.37 11.90 7.13
CA PHE A 32 -0.46 12.34 6.06
C PHE A 32 0.99 12.69 6.48
N HIS A 33 1.31 12.67 7.77
CA HIS A 33 2.68 12.86 8.24
C HIS A 33 3.61 11.73 7.74
N GLU A 34 3.15 10.47 7.78
CA GLU A 34 3.83 9.34 7.15
C GLU A 34 2.81 8.37 6.55
N VAL A 35 2.87 8.17 5.22
CA VAL A 35 2.02 7.21 4.50
C VAL A 35 2.87 6.03 4.04
N SER A 36 2.45 4.83 4.41
CA SER A 36 3.06 3.56 4.03
C SER A 36 2.44 3.06 2.73
N SER A 37 3.25 2.72 1.73
CA SER A 37 2.75 2.12 0.48
C SER A 37 3.43 0.79 0.18
N ASP A 38 2.69 -0.11 -0.46
CA ASP A 38 3.13 -1.47 -0.78
C ASP A 38 2.22 -2.14 -1.81
N GLY A 39 2.79 -3.11 -2.54
CA GLY A 39 2.10 -3.95 -3.51
C GLY A 39 1.75 -5.33 -2.96
N HIS A 40 0.57 -5.83 -3.28
CA HIS A 40 0.07 -7.14 -2.89
C HIS A 40 -0.16 -8.07 -4.09
N GLU A 41 0.75 -9.02 -4.29
CA GLU A 41 0.75 -9.90 -5.48
C GLU A 41 0.09 -11.28 -5.25
N LYS A 42 -0.72 -11.49 -4.20
CA LYS A 42 -1.36 -12.81 -3.95
C LYS A 42 -2.47 -13.17 -4.94
N LEU A 43 -2.88 -12.22 -5.77
CA LEU A 43 -3.72 -12.40 -6.96
C LEU A 43 -2.94 -12.08 -8.25
N GLY A 44 -1.61 -11.98 -8.18
CA GLY A 44 -0.76 -11.76 -9.35
C GLY A 44 -0.64 -12.99 -10.23
N LYS A 45 0.02 -12.82 -11.38
CA LYS A 45 0.18 -13.84 -12.43
C LYS A 45 0.59 -15.22 -11.93
N GLN A 46 1.67 -15.25 -11.14
CA GLN A 46 2.21 -16.50 -10.57
C GLN A 46 1.27 -17.13 -9.54
N ALA A 47 0.47 -16.32 -8.83
CA ALA A 47 -0.40 -16.81 -7.77
C ALA A 47 -1.72 -17.38 -8.32
N LEU A 48 -2.23 -16.84 -9.42
CA LEU A 48 -3.42 -17.32 -10.10
C LEU A 48 -3.13 -18.49 -11.04
N ASP A 49 -1.96 -18.50 -11.68
CA ASP A 49 -1.58 -19.53 -12.66
C ASP A 49 -2.65 -19.66 -13.78
N MET A 50 -3.09 -18.51 -14.30
CA MET A 50 -4.14 -18.40 -15.34
C MET A 50 -3.58 -17.77 -16.62
N GLY A 51 -2.35 -18.14 -17.00
CA GLY A 51 -1.63 -17.52 -18.12
C GLY A 51 -1.15 -16.11 -17.78
N ASP A 52 -1.52 -15.13 -18.59
CA ASP A 52 -1.13 -13.72 -18.44
C ASP A 52 -2.07 -12.90 -17.54
N ILE A 53 -3.06 -13.53 -16.92
CA ILE A 53 -3.92 -12.86 -15.94
C ILE A 53 -3.15 -12.60 -14.65
N GLY A 54 -3.10 -11.34 -14.24
CA GLY A 54 -2.69 -10.92 -12.91
C GLY A 54 -3.59 -9.79 -12.43
N LEU A 55 -3.91 -9.81 -11.13
CA LEU A 55 -4.67 -8.77 -10.45
C LEU A 55 -3.87 -8.27 -9.24
N PRO A 56 -2.65 -7.73 -9.44
CA PRO A 56 -1.92 -7.12 -8.34
C PRO A 56 -2.72 -5.94 -7.77
N ILE A 57 -2.60 -5.75 -6.46
CA ILE A 57 -3.22 -4.63 -5.75
C ILE A 57 -2.08 -3.75 -5.24
N TYR A 58 -2.28 -2.44 -5.23
CA TYR A 58 -1.35 -1.53 -4.58
C TYR A 58 -2.14 -0.61 -3.65
N GLY A 59 -1.59 -0.34 -2.46
CA GLY A 59 -2.28 0.39 -1.41
C GLY A 59 -1.42 1.43 -0.74
N TYR A 60 -2.07 2.47 -0.26
CA TYR A 60 -1.52 3.53 0.57
C TYR A 60 -2.26 3.52 1.90
N LYS A 61 -1.50 3.48 2.99
CA LYS A 61 -2.02 3.39 4.34
C LYS A 61 -1.42 4.48 5.20
N ASP A 62 -2.29 5.29 5.81
CA ASP A 62 -1.87 6.29 6.77
C ASP A 62 -1.41 5.61 8.08
N LYS A 63 -0.25 6.03 8.58
CA LYS A 63 0.35 5.41 9.76
C LYS A 63 -0.35 5.78 11.06
N TRP A 64 -0.87 7.00 11.15
CA TRP A 64 -1.32 7.60 12.39
C TRP A 64 -2.77 7.18 12.71
N SER A 65 -3.65 7.34 11.73
CA SER A 65 -5.09 7.02 11.79
C SER A 65 -5.41 5.56 11.48
N ASP A 66 -4.48 4.79 10.91
CA ASP A 66 -4.74 3.42 10.38
C ASP A 66 -5.64 3.37 9.13
N THR A 67 -6.02 4.53 8.57
CA THR A 67 -6.87 4.66 7.37
C THR A 67 -6.16 4.16 6.11
N ILE A 68 -6.92 3.60 5.19
CA ILE A 68 -6.52 3.30 3.81
C ILE A 68 -7.08 4.40 2.92
N PRO A 69 -6.34 5.51 2.71
CA PRO A 69 -6.80 6.60 1.86
C PRO A 69 -6.98 6.15 0.40
N PHE A 70 -6.18 5.20 -0.09
CA PHE A 70 -6.26 4.75 -1.48
C PHE A 70 -5.77 3.31 -1.65
N ILE A 71 -6.49 2.54 -2.48
CA ILE A 71 -6.14 1.15 -2.80
C ILE A 71 -6.81 0.76 -4.12
N GLN A 72 -6.04 0.14 -5.01
CA GLN A 72 -6.54 -0.18 -6.35
C GLN A 72 -5.91 -1.46 -6.90
N PHE A 73 -6.67 -2.15 -7.74
CA PHE A 73 -6.08 -3.11 -8.67
C PHE A 73 -5.26 -2.38 -9.73
N VAL A 74 -4.04 -2.84 -9.95
CA VAL A 74 -3.13 -2.27 -10.95
C VAL A 74 -2.86 -3.29 -12.06
N PRO A 75 -2.64 -2.83 -13.31
CA PRO A 75 -2.26 -3.71 -14.40
C PRO A 75 -0.84 -4.27 -14.19
N ASP A 76 0.05 -3.47 -13.59
CA ASP A 76 1.41 -3.84 -13.26
C ASP A 76 1.85 -3.15 -11.97
N SER A 77 2.33 -3.92 -10.99
CA SER A 77 2.89 -3.43 -9.73
C SER A 77 4.41 -3.36 -9.71
N ARG A 78 5.08 -3.56 -10.87
CA ARG A 78 6.53 -3.71 -10.98
C ARG A 78 7.19 -2.68 -11.90
N THR A 79 6.42 -1.88 -12.64
CA THR A 79 6.97 -0.78 -13.44
C THR A 79 6.89 0.55 -12.71
N ALA A 80 7.97 1.34 -12.85
CA ALA A 80 8.03 2.69 -12.29
C ALA A 80 6.93 3.61 -12.80
N ALA A 81 6.61 3.53 -14.09
CA ALA A 81 5.55 4.34 -14.69
C ALA A 81 4.17 4.04 -14.09
N ALA A 82 3.82 2.75 -13.94
CA ALA A 82 2.54 2.35 -13.39
C ALA A 82 2.36 2.83 -11.93
N ILE A 83 3.39 2.65 -11.10
CA ILE A 83 3.35 3.11 -9.71
C ILE A 83 3.39 4.64 -9.61
N GLY A 84 4.12 5.31 -10.50
CA GLY A 84 4.13 6.77 -10.59
C GLY A 84 2.75 7.35 -10.92
N HIS A 85 2.06 6.76 -11.90
CA HIS A 85 0.68 7.15 -12.23
C HIS A 85 -0.28 6.89 -11.07
N LEU A 86 -0.21 5.70 -10.47
CA LEU A 86 -1.04 5.38 -9.31
C LEU A 86 -0.84 6.38 -8.15
N TYR A 87 0.38 6.87 -7.98
CA TYR A 87 0.66 7.87 -6.96
C TYR A 87 0.03 9.23 -7.27
N LEU A 88 -0.07 9.61 -8.54
CA LEU A 88 -0.82 10.80 -8.95
C LEU A 88 -2.32 10.61 -8.71
N ASP A 89 -2.88 9.44 -9.05
CA ASP A 89 -4.28 9.10 -8.76
C ASP A 89 -4.58 9.18 -7.25
N PHE A 90 -3.63 8.73 -6.42
CA PHE A 90 -3.70 8.88 -4.96
C PHE A 90 -3.78 10.36 -4.56
N ILE A 91 -2.86 11.21 -5.03
CA ILE A 91 -2.82 12.64 -4.71
C ILE A 91 -4.12 13.34 -5.17
N GLU A 92 -4.60 13.03 -6.38
CA GLU A 92 -5.84 13.56 -6.91
C GLU A 92 -7.03 13.15 -6.03
N THR A 93 -7.11 11.86 -5.66
CA THR A 93 -8.20 11.33 -4.84
C THR A 93 -8.18 11.91 -3.43
N THR A 94 -7.01 12.13 -2.83
CA THR A 94 -6.90 12.65 -1.47
C THR A 94 -6.81 14.17 -1.39
N GLY A 95 -6.58 14.85 -2.51
CA GLY A 95 -6.40 16.31 -2.55
C GLY A 95 -5.08 16.81 -1.98
N GLY A 96 -4.09 15.93 -1.73
CA GLY A 96 -2.81 16.40 -1.21
C GLY A 96 -1.73 15.35 -1.01
N ILE A 97 -0.58 15.89 -0.60
CA ILE A 97 0.73 15.26 -0.65
C ILE A 97 1.16 14.94 0.79
N PRO A 98 1.55 13.69 1.10
CA PRO A 98 2.08 13.33 2.41
C PRO A 98 3.40 14.05 2.70
N ILE A 99 3.70 14.35 3.98
CA ILE A 99 5.02 14.87 4.37
C ILE A 99 6.12 13.84 4.05
N GLN A 100 5.85 12.56 4.32
CA GLN A 100 6.80 11.48 4.13
C GLN A 100 6.12 10.22 3.59
N MET A 101 6.71 9.66 2.55
CA MET A 101 6.36 8.31 2.08
C MET A 101 7.24 7.26 2.74
N LYS A 102 6.68 6.11 3.07
CA LYS A 102 7.41 4.94 3.55
C LYS A 102 7.16 3.77 2.60
N MET A 103 8.21 3.33 1.94
CA MET A 103 8.12 2.38 0.83
C MET A 103 9.18 1.30 0.97
N ASP A 104 8.88 0.14 0.40
CA ASP A 104 9.90 -0.89 0.21
C ASP A 104 10.87 -0.48 -0.88
N LYS A 105 12.14 -0.83 -0.71
CA LYS A 105 13.16 -0.58 -1.73
C LYS A 105 12.94 -1.52 -2.93
N GLY A 106 12.27 -1.00 -3.94
CA GLY A 106 12.09 -1.64 -5.24
C GLY A 106 12.61 -0.81 -6.40
N SER A 107 12.61 -1.37 -7.60
CA SER A 107 12.90 -0.62 -8.84
C SER A 107 11.68 0.17 -9.34
N GLU A 108 10.50 -0.27 -8.94
CA GLU A 108 9.18 0.24 -9.31
C GLU A 108 8.81 1.56 -8.64
N ILE A 109 9.54 2.00 -7.62
CA ILE A 109 9.18 3.22 -6.87
C ILE A 109 9.84 4.50 -7.42
N GLY A 110 10.69 4.39 -8.45
CA GLY A 110 11.55 5.49 -8.89
C GLY A 110 10.78 6.75 -9.29
N TRP A 111 9.66 6.60 -10.00
CA TRP A 111 8.83 7.73 -10.40
C TRP A 111 8.01 8.28 -9.23
N GLN A 112 7.42 7.42 -8.40
CA GLN A 112 6.72 7.86 -7.19
C GLN A 112 7.65 8.69 -6.28
N TYR A 113 8.91 8.28 -6.11
CA TYR A 113 9.91 9.05 -5.38
C TYR A 113 10.10 10.44 -6.01
N ALA A 114 10.32 10.50 -7.33
CA ALA A 114 10.59 11.75 -8.03
C ALA A 114 9.39 12.71 -7.99
N ILE A 115 8.17 12.18 -8.13
CA ILE A 115 6.92 12.96 -8.04
C ILE A 115 6.76 13.52 -6.63
N GLN A 116 6.90 12.68 -5.60
CA GLN A 116 6.81 13.11 -4.20
C GLN A 116 7.85 14.18 -3.85
N ASP A 117 9.09 14.04 -4.33
CA ASP A 117 10.17 15.01 -4.14
C ASP A 117 9.84 16.35 -4.83
N ALA A 118 9.45 16.31 -6.10
CA ALA A 118 9.13 17.50 -6.88
C ALA A 118 7.92 18.26 -6.30
N LEU A 119 6.84 17.55 -5.96
CA LEU A 119 5.62 18.17 -5.43
C LEU A 119 5.86 18.75 -4.04
N ARG A 120 6.53 18.01 -3.15
CA ARG A 120 6.83 18.52 -1.81
C ARG A 120 7.79 19.72 -1.86
N HIS A 121 8.80 19.70 -2.73
CA HIS A 121 9.71 20.84 -2.89
C HIS A 121 8.98 22.09 -3.40
N THR A 122 7.96 21.89 -4.24
CA THR A 122 7.17 22.99 -4.82
C THR A 122 6.16 23.56 -3.83
N PHE A 123 5.42 22.70 -3.11
CA PHE A 123 4.28 23.10 -2.30
C PHE A 123 4.56 23.19 -0.79
N ALA A 124 5.68 22.62 -0.32
CA ALA A 124 6.11 22.71 1.07
C ALA A 124 7.64 22.88 1.19
N PRO A 125 8.21 23.95 0.63
CA PRO A 125 9.67 24.19 0.61
C PRO A 125 10.26 24.34 2.02
N ASP A 126 9.46 24.71 3.02
CA ASP A 126 9.89 24.92 4.40
C ASP A 126 10.13 23.62 5.19
N ILE A 127 9.67 22.47 4.69
CA ILE A 127 9.86 21.19 5.38
C ILE A 127 11.27 20.65 5.12
N ASN A 128 12.14 20.75 6.13
CA ASN A 128 13.52 20.26 6.07
C ASN A 128 13.60 18.74 5.73
N PRO A 129 14.19 18.36 4.58
CA PRO A 129 14.37 16.96 4.17
C PRO A 129 15.31 16.13 5.07
N GLU A 130 16.21 16.77 5.81
CA GLU A 130 17.11 16.09 6.75
C GLU A 130 16.38 15.61 8.01
N VAL A 131 15.36 16.37 8.44
CA VAL A 131 14.53 16.03 9.60
C VAL A 131 13.39 15.10 9.17
N TYR A 132 12.71 15.46 8.09
CA TYR A 132 11.62 14.68 7.52
C TYR A 132 12.00 14.29 6.08
N PRO A 133 12.67 13.13 5.88
CA PRO A 133 12.95 12.63 4.55
C PRO A 133 11.70 12.56 3.67
N VAL A 134 11.85 12.89 2.39
CA VAL A 134 10.77 12.83 1.40
C VAL A 134 10.21 11.42 1.30
N CYS A 135 11.11 10.43 1.22
CA CYS A 135 10.78 9.01 1.25
C CYS A 135 11.73 8.24 2.17
N ARG A 136 11.20 7.32 3.00
CA ARG A 136 11.97 6.31 3.73
C ARG A 136 11.90 4.97 2.99
N LEU A 137 13.00 4.62 2.33
CA LEU A 137 13.15 3.32 1.68
C LEU A 137 13.61 2.28 2.70
N ILE A 138 12.80 1.24 2.88
CA ILE A 138 13.03 0.21 3.89
C ILE A 138 13.00 -1.19 3.27
N LYS A 139 13.38 -2.19 4.06
CA LYS A 139 13.14 -3.60 3.71
C LYS A 139 11.68 -3.93 4.04
N SER A 140 11.06 -4.79 3.23
CA SER A 140 9.66 -5.24 3.42
C SER A 140 9.29 -5.62 4.84
N VAL A 141 10.16 -6.40 5.50
CA VAL A 141 9.99 -6.82 6.91
C VAL A 141 9.84 -5.67 7.93
N HIS A 142 10.14 -4.43 7.53
CA HIS A 142 10.00 -3.23 8.34
C HIS A 142 8.80 -2.35 7.93
N ASN A 143 8.09 -2.70 6.85
CA ASN A 143 6.87 -2.03 6.39
C ASN A 143 5.64 -2.60 7.10
N THR A 144 5.79 -2.79 8.41
CA THR A 144 4.91 -3.59 9.25
C THR A 144 3.47 -3.11 9.29
N ILE A 145 3.23 -1.82 9.04
CA ILE A 145 1.90 -1.19 9.10
C ILE A 145 1.01 -1.70 7.98
N ILE A 146 1.49 -1.64 6.73
CA ILE A 146 0.74 -2.10 5.57
C ILE A 146 0.82 -3.63 5.39
N GLU A 147 1.94 -4.26 5.76
CA GLU A 147 2.02 -5.73 5.80
C GLU A 147 0.98 -6.34 6.77
N ALA A 148 0.75 -5.71 7.92
CA ALA A 148 -0.27 -6.15 8.87
C ALA A 148 -1.69 -6.00 8.29
N PHE A 149 -1.92 -4.96 7.48
CA PHE A 149 -3.18 -4.74 6.77
C PHE A 149 -3.40 -5.82 5.69
N TRP A 150 -2.37 -6.18 4.90
CA TRP A 150 -2.50 -7.22 3.87
C TRP A 150 -2.92 -8.58 4.41
N ARG A 151 -2.53 -8.90 5.65
CA ARG A 151 -3.02 -10.10 6.34
C ARG A 151 -4.54 -10.07 6.51
N TRP A 152 -5.09 -8.95 6.97
CA TRP A 152 -6.54 -8.79 7.14
C TRP A 152 -7.27 -8.84 5.80
N PHE A 153 -6.75 -8.15 4.78
CA PHE A 153 -7.29 -8.23 3.42
C PHE A 153 -7.38 -9.69 2.95
N LYS A 154 -6.28 -10.44 3.09
CA LYS A 154 -6.22 -11.86 2.71
C LYS A 154 -7.28 -12.69 3.44
N GLU A 155 -7.38 -12.55 4.77
CA GLU A 155 -8.27 -13.35 5.61
C GLU A 155 -9.75 -13.01 5.42
N LYS A 156 -10.09 -11.74 5.21
CA LYS A 156 -11.48 -11.28 5.13
C LYS A 156 -12.04 -11.31 3.71
N MET A 157 -11.19 -11.16 2.69
CA MET A 157 -11.63 -11.00 1.30
C MET A 157 -10.77 -11.78 0.29
N GLY A 158 -9.45 -11.66 0.36
CA GLY A 158 -8.54 -12.14 -0.69
C GLY A 158 -8.62 -13.65 -0.97
N LEU A 159 -8.84 -14.49 0.05
CA LEU A 159 -9.01 -15.94 -0.13
C LEU A 159 -10.30 -16.28 -0.91
N ASN A 160 -11.41 -15.61 -0.58
CA ASN A 160 -12.69 -15.82 -1.24
C ASN A 160 -12.63 -15.37 -2.70
N LEU A 161 -12.01 -14.21 -2.97
CA LEU A 161 -11.79 -13.73 -4.33
C LEU A 161 -10.99 -14.73 -5.16
N LYS A 162 -9.87 -15.21 -4.63
CA LYS A 162 -9.04 -16.19 -5.33
C LYS A 162 -9.83 -17.45 -5.66
N ALA A 163 -10.62 -17.96 -4.71
CA ALA A 163 -11.44 -19.15 -4.93
C ALA A 163 -12.43 -18.92 -6.09
N VAL A 164 -13.16 -17.80 -6.10
CA VAL A 164 -14.14 -17.47 -7.15
C VAL A 164 -13.48 -17.35 -8.53
N ILE A 165 -12.35 -16.67 -8.63
CA ILE A 165 -11.61 -16.52 -9.90
C ILE A 165 -11.17 -17.89 -10.43
N LEU A 166 -10.66 -18.76 -9.54
CA LEU A 166 -10.18 -20.09 -9.93
C LEU A 166 -11.29 -21.04 -10.37
N VAL A 167 -12.55 -20.85 -9.93
CA VAL A 167 -13.69 -21.62 -10.48
C VAL A 167 -13.76 -21.49 -12.01
N GLY A 168 -13.50 -20.31 -12.56
CA GLY A 168 -13.48 -20.09 -14.01
C GLY A 168 -12.40 -20.89 -14.74
N LYS A 169 -11.23 -21.09 -14.11
CA LYS A 169 -10.16 -21.97 -14.61
C LYS A 169 -10.57 -23.43 -14.51
N ASP A 170 -11.02 -23.85 -13.33
CA ASP A 170 -11.32 -25.25 -13.02
C ASP A 170 -12.48 -25.79 -13.86
N GLN A 171 -13.48 -24.95 -14.13
CA GLN A 171 -14.62 -25.27 -15.00
C GLN A 171 -14.36 -25.05 -16.50
N ARG A 172 -13.14 -24.64 -16.88
CA ARG A 172 -12.74 -24.34 -18.26
C ARG A 172 -13.59 -23.26 -18.94
N ILE A 173 -14.17 -22.35 -18.16
CA ILE A 173 -14.88 -21.16 -18.66
C ILE A 173 -13.85 -20.17 -19.22
N PHE A 174 -12.72 -20.02 -18.53
CA PHE A 174 -11.57 -19.25 -19.00
C PHE A 174 -10.54 -20.16 -19.69
N SER A 175 -9.96 -19.69 -20.79
CA SER A 175 -8.94 -20.39 -21.55
C SER A 175 -8.01 -19.37 -22.20
N THR A 176 -6.71 -19.54 -21.99
CA THR A 176 -5.67 -18.70 -22.61
C THR A 176 -5.55 -18.91 -24.11
N ASN A 177 -6.13 -19.99 -24.64
CA ASN A 177 -6.12 -20.30 -26.07
C ASN A 177 -7.23 -19.56 -26.84
N VAL A 178 -8.12 -18.85 -26.14
CA VAL A 178 -9.17 -18.05 -26.76
C VAL A 178 -8.80 -16.58 -26.64
N GLU A 179 -8.51 -15.95 -27.78
CA GLU A 179 -7.90 -14.62 -27.87
C GLU A 179 -8.66 -13.54 -27.09
N PHE A 180 -10.00 -13.57 -27.13
CA PHE A 180 -10.83 -12.56 -26.47
C PHE A 180 -11.08 -12.82 -24.98
N HIS A 181 -10.72 -13.99 -24.43
CA HIS A 181 -10.99 -14.29 -23.02
C HIS A 181 -10.19 -13.40 -22.08
N LEU A 182 -8.93 -13.08 -22.42
CA LEU A 182 -8.08 -12.21 -21.62
C LEU A 182 -8.65 -10.78 -21.50
N PRO A 183 -8.93 -10.05 -22.60
CA PRO A 183 -9.53 -8.71 -22.50
C PRO A 183 -10.92 -8.75 -21.88
N LEU A 184 -11.75 -9.76 -22.17
CA LEU A 184 -13.06 -9.93 -21.56
C LEU A 184 -12.97 -10.13 -20.05
N PHE A 185 -12.00 -10.92 -19.58
CA PHE A 185 -11.75 -11.11 -18.15
C PHE A 185 -11.49 -9.77 -17.47
N TYR A 186 -10.56 -8.96 -17.97
CA TYR A 186 -10.27 -7.65 -17.37
C TYR A 186 -11.47 -6.71 -17.44
N TRP A 187 -12.18 -6.67 -18.57
CA TRP A 187 -13.36 -5.82 -18.76
C TRP A 187 -14.48 -6.13 -17.75
N VAL A 188 -14.68 -7.41 -17.40
CA VAL A 188 -15.71 -7.82 -16.43
C VAL A 188 -15.19 -7.77 -14.99
N PHE A 189 -14.05 -8.39 -14.72
CA PHE A 189 -13.60 -8.64 -13.34
C PHE A 189 -12.97 -7.42 -12.69
N VAL A 190 -12.21 -6.59 -13.40
CA VAL A 190 -11.55 -5.43 -12.78
C VAL A 190 -12.56 -4.48 -12.11
N PRO A 191 -13.62 -3.98 -12.79
CA PRO A 191 -14.57 -3.08 -12.13
C PRO A 191 -15.34 -3.76 -10.97
N LEU A 192 -15.71 -5.05 -11.13
CA LEU A 192 -16.42 -5.79 -10.08
C LEU A 192 -15.55 -6.00 -8.84
N LEU A 193 -14.30 -6.43 -9.04
CA LEU A 193 -13.37 -6.66 -7.95
C LEU A 193 -12.94 -5.35 -7.31
N GLN A 194 -12.76 -4.28 -8.08
CA GLN A 194 -12.49 -2.95 -7.55
C GLN A 194 -13.65 -2.48 -6.65
N GLY A 195 -14.91 -2.72 -7.03
CA GLY A 195 -16.06 -2.45 -6.16
C GLY A 195 -16.01 -3.23 -4.85
N LYS A 196 -15.62 -4.51 -4.88
CA LYS A 196 -15.41 -5.30 -3.66
C LYS A 196 -14.23 -4.81 -2.82
N LEU A 197 -13.18 -4.32 -3.46
CA LEU A 197 -12.01 -3.79 -2.79
C LEU A 197 -12.37 -2.50 -2.06
N GLU A 198 -13.23 -1.68 -2.68
CA GLU A 198 -13.77 -0.47 -2.08
C GLU A 198 -14.72 -0.79 -0.90
N GLU A 199 -15.60 -1.78 -1.02
CA GLU A 199 -16.41 -2.26 0.13
C GLU A 199 -15.51 -2.64 1.33
N PHE A 200 -14.40 -3.34 1.06
CA PHE A 200 -13.43 -3.70 2.11
C PHE A 200 -12.68 -2.48 2.65
N ARG A 201 -12.26 -1.54 1.80
CA ARG A 201 -11.63 -0.27 2.20
C ARG A 201 -12.56 0.52 3.12
N MET A 202 -13.84 0.65 2.74
CA MET A 202 -14.86 1.34 3.52
C MET A 202 -15.07 0.67 4.88
N TRP A 203 -15.20 -0.66 4.90
CA TRP A 203 -15.29 -1.40 6.16
C TRP A 203 -14.05 -1.18 7.04
N TRP A 204 -12.85 -1.24 6.46
CA TRP A 204 -11.61 -0.98 7.19
C TRP A 204 -11.58 0.45 7.72
N ASN A 205 -11.93 1.46 6.94
CA ASN A 205 -11.85 2.84 7.42
C ASN A 205 -12.89 3.16 8.52
N HIS A 206 -13.97 2.36 8.63
CA HIS A 206 -15.03 2.57 9.61
C HIS A 206 -15.05 1.57 10.78
N HIS A 207 -14.15 0.58 10.80
CA HIS A 207 -14.06 -0.33 11.93
C HIS A 207 -13.47 0.38 13.16
N ARG A 208 -13.80 -0.09 14.37
CA ARG A 208 -13.13 0.43 15.57
C ARG A 208 -11.81 -0.30 15.79
N VAL A 209 -10.71 0.44 15.76
CA VAL A 209 -9.37 -0.07 16.09
C VAL A 209 -9.34 -0.48 17.55
N ARG A 210 -8.64 -1.57 17.87
CA ARG A 210 -8.48 -2.04 19.25
C ARG A 210 -7.81 -0.96 20.13
N PRO A 211 -8.34 -0.65 21.32
CA PRO A 211 -7.66 0.21 22.29
C PRO A 211 -6.32 -0.38 22.73
N GLN A 212 -5.29 0.46 22.79
CA GLN A 212 -3.94 0.10 23.24
C GLN A 212 -3.41 1.25 24.12
N PRO A 213 -3.36 1.08 25.46
CA PRO A 213 -3.07 2.19 26.38
C PRO A 213 -1.64 2.75 26.21
N ASP A 214 -0.68 1.91 25.83
CA ASP A 214 0.73 2.29 25.69
C ASP A 214 1.09 2.76 24.27
N LYS A 215 0.09 3.00 23.40
CA LYS A 215 0.31 3.44 22.02
C LYS A 215 0.42 4.96 21.98
N ASN A 216 1.54 5.46 21.43
CA ASN A 216 1.77 6.91 21.28
C ASN A 216 0.86 7.58 20.23
N MET A 217 0.34 6.81 19.29
CA MET A 217 -0.62 7.26 18.27
C MET A 217 -2.05 6.86 18.69
N PRO A 218 -3.10 7.41 18.06
CA PRO A 218 -4.47 7.12 18.43
C PRO A 218 -4.77 5.62 18.52
N SER A 219 -5.60 5.25 19.49
CA SER A 219 -6.08 3.88 19.69
C SER A 219 -7.55 3.89 20.12
N GLY A 220 -8.29 2.79 19.90
CA GLY A 220 -9.71 2.74 20.26
C GLY A 220 -10.63 3.59 19.38
N HIS A 221 -10.11 4.22 18.33
CA HIS A 221 -10.79 5.14 17.43
C HIS A 221 -11.32 4.44 16.18
N ILE A 222 -12.12 5.17 15.39
CA ILE A 222 -12.48 4.79 14.02
C ILE A 222 -11.47 5.46 13.08
N PRO A 223 -10.78 4.74 12.18
CA PRO A 223 -9.73 5.31 11.34
C PRO A 223 -10.16 6.58 10.59
N ALA A 224 -11.31 6.54 9.91
CA ALA A 224 -11.86 7.69 9.20
C ALA A 224 -12.08 8.90 10.13
N ASP A 225 -12.60 8.68 11.34
CA ASP A 225 -12.85 9.77 12.29
C ASP A 225 -11.55 10.43 12.77
N ALA A 226 -10.50 9.64 13.02
CA ALA A 226 -9.19 10.19 13.34
C ALA A 226 -8.60 10.95 12.15
N PHE A 227 -8.70 10.36 10.96
CA PHE A 227 -8.18 10.94 9.72
C PHE A 227 -8.85 12.27 9.35
N ASP A 228 -10.18 12.37 9.49
CA ASP A 228 -10.95 13.57 9.14
C ASP A 228 -10.91 14.64 10.24
N HIS A 229 -10.66 14.25 11.49
CA HIS A 229 -10.66 15.14 12.64
C HIS A 229 -9.44 14.94 13.55
N PRO A 230 -8.22 15.14 13.04
CA PRO A 230 -7.00 14.79 13.77
C PRO A 230 -6.85 15.50 15.12
N GLN A 231 -7.32 16.74 15.21
CA GLN A 231 -7.35 17.55 16.42
C GLN A 231 -8.11 16.88 17.57
N ASN A 232 -9.15 16.09 17.28
CA ASN A 232 -9.93 15.37 18.30
C ASN A 232 -9.13 14.24 18.97
N PHE A 233 -8.02 13.83 18.35
CA PHE A 233 -7.14 12.76 18.81
C PHE A 233 -5.71 13.25 19.10
N GLY A 234 -5.53 14.58 19.19
CA GLY A 234 -4.23 15.21 19.48
C GLY A 234 -3.24 15.16 18.30
N GLY A 235 -3.74 14.93 17.08
CA GLY A 235 -2.97 15.00 15.85
C GLY A 235 -2.89 16.40 15.26
N LEU A 236 -1.95 16.59 14.34
CA LEU A 236 -1.80 17.77 13.51
C LEU A 236 -2.31 17.48 12.09
N ASP A 237 -2.92 18.48 11.46
CA ASP A 237 -3.13 18.44 10.01
C ASP A 237 -1.78 18.52 9.30
N CYS A 238 -1.36 17.41 8.69
CA CYS A 238 -0.10 17.31 7.98
C CYS A 238 -0.28 17.12 6.47
N LEU A 239 -1.49 17.34 5.94
CA LEU A 239 -1.71 17.33 4.50
C LEU A 239 -1.02 18.54 3.86
N ILE A 240 -0.17 18.29 2.85
CA ILE A 240 0.30 19.37 1.99
C ILE A 240 -0.71 19.49 0.85
N GLU A 241 -1.46 20.59 0.81
CA GLU A 241 -2.47 20.78 -0.23
C GLU A 241 -1.85 20.78 -1.64
N ALA A 242 -2.40 19.96 -2.53
CA ALA A 242 -2.09 20.03 -3.95
C ALA A 242 -3.02 21.08 -4.60
N PRO A 243 -2.51 22.13 -5.26
CA PRO A 243 -3.38 23.12 -5.87
C PRO A 243 -4.25 22.48 -6.94
N GLN A 244 -5.57 22.74 -6.89
CA GLN A 244 -6.53 22.20 -7.88
C GLN A 244 -6.23 22.60 -9.32
N SER A 245 -5.49 23.70 -9.53
CA SER A 245 -5.01 24.10 -10.87
C SER A 245 -3.91 23.20 -11.42
N ALA A 246 -3.23 22.41 -10.59
CA ALA A 246 -2.20 21.45 -11.01
C ALA A 246 -2.79 20.04 -11.26
N VAL A 247 -4.08 19.83 -10.96
CA VAL A 247 -4.78 18.53 -11.06
C VAL A 247 -5.76 18.49 -12.24
N ASN A 248 -6.30 19.64 -12.67
CA ASN A 248 -7.39 19.73 -13.66
C ASN A 248 -6.98 20.12 -15.09
N ASP A 249 -5.69 20.01 -15.47
CA ASP A 249 -5.23 20.28 -16.84
C ASP A 249 -5.29 19.03 -17.74
#